data_AF-A0A5N7XIB6-F1
#
_entry.id   AF-A0A5N7XIB6-F1
#
_cell.length_a   1.000
_cell.length_b   1.000
_cell.length_c   1.000
_cell.angle_alpha   90.00
_cell.angle_beta   90.00
_cell.angle_gamma   90.00
#
_symmetry.space_group_name_H-M   'P 1'
#
loop_
_entity.id
_entity.type
_entity.pdbx_description
1 polymer ?
#
loop_
_entity_poly.entity_id
_entity_poly.type
_entity_poly.pdbx_seq_one_letter_code
_entity_poly.pdbx_strand_id
1 'polypeptide(L)' 'MQTALVTAGLRAISFAEMNRQTNQLANALKSLGVGSQDRVALLSKSQIDFAQLILACVKIGSVGMPISWSLQRG' A
#
# COMPACT_ATOMS: atom_id res chain seq x y z
N MET A 1 9.45 -20.58 -1.72
CA MET A 1 8.58 -19.40 -1.97
C MET A 1 8.31 -18.73 -0.64
N GLN A 2 8.90 -17.56 -0.37
CA GLN A 2 8.71 -16.88 0.91
C GLN A 2 7.39 -16.09 0.88
N THR A 3 6.52 -16.33 1.85
CA THR A 3 5.21 -15.67 1.96
C THR A 3 5.35 -14.34 2.70
N ALA A 4 4.84 -13.26 2.11
CA ALA A 4 4.87 -11.92 2.71
C ALA A 4 3.58 -11.59 3.47
N LEU A 5 2.42 -12.01 2.94
CA LEU A 5 1.11 -11.69 3.49
C LEU A 5 0.14 -12.86 3.27
N VAL A 6 -0.66 -13.16 4.29
CA VAL A 6 -1.74 -14.16 4.24
C VAL A 6 -3.04 -13.47 4.66
N THR A 7 -4.11 -13.65 3.87
CA THR A 7 -5.42 -13.08 4.21
C THR A 7 -6.33 -14.08 4.90
N ALA A 8 -7.38 -13.59 5.56
CA ALA A 8 -8.41 -14.43 6.17
C ALA A 8 -9.09 -15.39 5.16
N GLY A 9 -9.06 -15.08 3.86
CA GLY A 9 -9.52 -15.96 2.78
C GLY A 9 -8.47 -16.94 2.25
N LEU A 10 -7.38 -17.19 3.01
CA LEU A 10 -6.29 -18.12 2.67
C LEU A 10 -5.51 -17.77 1.38
N ARG A 11 -5.61 -16.53 0.90
CA ARG A 11 -4.76 -16.06 -0.20
C ARG A 11 -3.38 -15.72 0.37
N ALA A 12 -2.35 -16.39 -0.14
CA ALA A 12 -0.96 -16.08 0.14
C ALA A 12 -0.36 -15.24 -0.99
N ILE A 13 0.34 -14.16 -0.63
CA ILE A 13 1.12 -13.34 -1.57
C ILE A 13 2.60 -13.57 -1.27
N SER A 14 3.37 -13.88 -2.31
CA SER A 14 4.83 -14.04 -2.17
C SER A 14 5.53 -12.70 -2.00
N PHE A 15 6.71 -12.69 -1.37
CA PHE A 15 7.55 -11.49 -1.32
C PHE A 15 7.85 -10.89 -2.69
N ALA A 16 8.11 -11.73 -3.69
CA ALA A 16 8.39 -11.26 -5.05
C ALA A 16 7.17 -10.54 -5.67
N GLU A 17 5.97 -11.09 -5.51
CA GLU A 17 4.73 -10.49 -5.99
C GLU A 17 4.41 -9.19 -5.25
N MET A 18 4.52 -9.21 -3.92
CA MET A 18 4.33 -8.05 -3.04
C MET A 18 5.27 -6.91 -3.44
N ASN A 19 6.56 -7.21 -3.65
CA ASN A 19 7.56 -6.23 -4.05
C ASN A 19 7.29 -5.65 -5.45
N ARG A 20 6.87 -6.48 -6.40
CA ARG A 20 6.52 -6.03 -7.75
C ARG A 20 5.35 -5.06 -7.74
N GLN A 21 4.26 -5.42 -7.05
CA GLN A 21 3.05 -4.58 -6.95
C GLN A 21 3.33 -3.26 -6.23
N THR A 22 4.08 -3.30 -5.13
CA THR A 22 4.45 -2.09 -4.38
C THR A 22 5.40 -1.17 -5.13
N ASN A 23 6.29 -1.71 -5.97
CA ASN A 23 7.11 -0.89 -6.87
C ASN A 23 6.25 -0.19 -7.93
N GLN A 24 5.26 -0.87 -8.50
CA GLN A 24 4.33 -0.26 -9.47
C GLN A 24 3.54 0.89 -8.82
N LEU A 25 3.01 0.67 -7.61
CA LEU A 25 2.32 1.72 -6.86
C LEU A 25 3.24 2.89 -6.50
N ALA A 26 4.47 2.62 -6.05
CA ALA A 26 5.46 3.65 -5.75
C ALA A 26 5.74 4.55 -6.97
N ASN A 27 5.87 3.94 -8.16
CA ASN A 27 6.06 4.69 -9.40
C ASN A 27 4.82 5.51 -9.77
N ALA A 28 3.62 4.95 -9.57
CA ALA A 28 2.37 5.68 -9.79
C ALA A 28 2.27 6.91 -8.85
N LEU A 29 2.56 6.75 -7.56
CA LEU A 29 2.59 7.87 -6.62
C LEU A 29 3.60 8.95 -7.02
N LYS A 30 4.81 8.56 -7.44
CA LYS A 30 5.81 9.50 -7.99
C LYS A 30 5.30 10.24 -9.22
N SER A 31 4.61 9.55 -10.14
CA SER A 31 4.04 10.20 -11.33
C SER A 31 2.92 11.20 -11.00
N LEU A 32 2.27 11.06 -9.84
CA LEU A 32 1.30 12.01 -9.30
C LEU A 32 1.98 13.16 -8.53
N GLY A 33 3.31 13.21 -8.48
CA GLY A 33 4.07 14.26 -7.82
C GLY A 33 4.38 13.99 -6.36
N VAL A 34 4.05 12.81 -5.81
CA VAL A 34 4.36 12.47 -4.42
C VAL A 34 5.87 12.26 -4.25
N GLY A 35 6.46 13.08 -3.40
CA GLY A 35 7.86 13.06 -3.03
C GLY A 35 8.12 12.49 -1.64
N SER A 36 9.40 12.55 -1.25
CA SER A 36 9.83 12.22 0.11
C SER A 36 9.22 13.23 1.09
N GLN A 37 8.83 12.76 2.28
CA GLN A 37 8.19 13.53 3.36
C GLN A 37 6.76 14.01 3.09
N ASP A 38 6.22 13.81 1.89
CA ASP A 38 4.81 14.08 1.61
C ASP A 38 3.89 13.17 2.43
N ARG A 39 2.73 13.70 2.83
CA ARG A 39 1.72 12.95 3.57
C ARG A 39 0.64 12.47 2.62
N VAL A 40 0.48 11.16 2.51
CA VAL A 40 -0.48 10.54 1.59
C VAL A 40 -1.60 9.90 2.38
N ALA A 41 -2.83 10.40 2.23
CA ALA A 41 -4.01 9.76 2.80
C ALA A 41 -4.21 8.37 2.19
N LEU A 42 -4.24 7.33 3.03
CA LEU A 42 -4.43 5.95 2.62
C LEU A 42 -5.83 5.48 3.02
N LEU A 43 -6.60 5.09 2.02
CA LEU A 43 -7.96 4.61 2.20
C LEU A 43 -8.20 3.42 1.27
N SER A 44 -8.49 2.26 1.86
CA SER A 44 -8.93 1.09 1.11
C SER A 44 -9.80 0.19 1.97
N LYS A 45 -10.73 -0.52 1.33
CA LYS A 45 -11.51 -1.61 1.94
C LYS A 45 -10.77 -2.96 1.87
N SER A 46 -9.75 -3.08 1.02
CA SER A 46 -8.93 -4.28 0.86
C SER A 46 -7.72 -4.21 1.79
N GLN A 47 -7.55 -5.23 2.64
CA GLN A 47 -6.39 -5.34 3.53
C GLN A 47 -5.07 -5.50 2.75
N ILE A 48 -5.11 -6.18 1.60
CA ILE A 48 -3.95 -6.36 0.73
C ILE A 48 -3.52 -5.01 0.15
N ASP A 49 -4.47 -4.28 -0.43
CA ASP A 49 -4.19 -3.00 -1.11
C ASP A 49 -3.69 -1.98 -0.08
N PHE A 50 -4.23 -2.01 1.13
CA PHE A 50 -3.77 -1.16 2.22
C PHE A 50 -2.31 -1.43 2.59
N ALA A 51 -1.93 -2.70 2.77
CA ALA A 51 -0.54 -3.07 3.02
C ALA A 51 0.38 -2.67 1.85
N GLN A 52 -0.09 -2.84 0.61
CA GLN A 52 0.62 -2.40 -0.59
C GLN A 52 0.84 -0.88 -0.62
N LEU A 53 -0.18 -0.09 -0.28
CA LEU A 53 -0.11 1.36 -0.24
C LEU A 53 0.89 1.87 0.80
N ILE A 54 0.91 1.28 2.00
CA ILE A 54 1.88 1.61 3.04
C ILE A 54 3.30 1.35 2.52
N LEU A 55 3.54 0.17 1.97
CA LEU A 55 4.87 -0.22 1.46
C LEU A 55 5.30 0.63 0.26
N ALA A 56 4.37 1.06 -0.59
CA ALA A 56 4.64 1.99 -1.68
C ALA A 56 5.10 3.36 -1.15
N CYS A 57 4.47 3.88 -0.08
CA CYS A 57 4.89 5.12 0.56
C CYS A 57 6.30 5.02 1.15
N VAL A 58 6.58 3.93 1.88
CA VAL A 58 7.91 3.66 2.44
C VAL A 58 8.99 3.65 1.35
N LYS A 59 8.72 3.04 0.20
CA LYS A 59 9.67 2.96 -0.92
C LYS A 59 10.03 4.31 -1.54
N ILE A 60 9.19 5.32 -1.40
CA ILE A 60 9.43 6.66 -1.95
C ILE A 60 9.79 7.68 -0.87
N GLY A 61 9.88 7.25 0.39
CA GLY A 61 10.19 8.11 1.53
C GLY A 61 9.03 9.00 1.95
N SER A 62 7.80 8.72 1.50
CA SER A 62 6.60 9.47 1.90
C SER A 62 5.95 8.85 3.15
N VAL A 63 5.03 9.58 3.76
CA VAL A 63 4.35 9.18 4.99
C VAL A 63 2.90 8.80 4.70
N GLY A 64 2.59 7.51 4.77
CA GLY A 64 1.22 7.00 4.63
C GLY A 64 0.37 7.31 5.86
N MET A 65 -0.73 8.05 5.67
CA MET A 65 -1.68 8.46 6.72
C MET A 65 -2.92 7.56 6.64
N PRO A 66 -3.07 6.56 7.52
CA PRO A 66 -4.18 5.61 7.47
C PRO A 66 -5.50 6.29 7.83
N ILE A 67 -6.49 6.21 6.95
CA ILE A 67 -7.86 6.66 7.21
C ILE A 67 -8.76 5.43 7.33
N SER A 68 -9.48 5.32 8.45
CA SER A 68 -10.45 4.25 8.60
C SER A 68 -11.59 4.44 7.60
N TRP A 69 -11.80 3.45 6.74
CA TRP A 69 -12.89 3.46 5.77
C TRP A 69 -14.26 3.47 6.44
N SER A 70 -14.37 2.98 7.69
CA SER A 70 -15.62 3.02 8.46
C SER A 70 -16.03 4.43 8.89
N LEU A 71 -15.12 5.41 8.78
CA LEU A 71 -15.41 6.82 9.05
C LEU A 71 -15.96 7.57 7.83
N GLN A 72 -15.95 6.95 6.65
CA GLN A 72 -16.66 7.49 5.48
C GLN A 72 -18.17 7.25 5.68
N ARG A 73 -18.82 8.13 6.46
CA ARG A 73 -20.28 8.23 6.45
C ARG A 73 -20.71 9.00 5.20
N GLY A 74 -21.22 8.25 4.24
CA GLY A 74 -22.19 8.66 3.23
C GLY A 74 -23.31 7.65 3.25
#